data_AF-A0AAE3UJP0-F1
#
_entry.id   AF-A0AAE3UJP0-F1
#
_cell.length_a   1.000
_cell.length_b   1.000
_cell.length_c   1.000
_cell.angle_alpha   90.00
_cell.angle_beta   90.00
_cell.angle_gamma   90.00
#
_symmetry.space_group_name_H-M   'P 1'
#
loop_
_entity.id
_entity.type
_entity.pdbx_description
1 polymer ?
#
loop_
_entity_poly.entity_id
_entity_poly.type
_entity_poly.pdbx_seq_one_letter_code
_entity_poly.pdbx_strand_id
1 'polypeptide(L)' 'MKTIDKLAWIELKNKSILSTRTSGKDKYYIPGGKRELGETDVQAFAEKSMRS' A
#
# COMPACT_ATOMS: atom_id res chain seq x y z
N MET A 1 10.31 -13.71 -17.04
CA MET A 1 10.37 -12.65 -16.00
C MET A 1 9.01 -12.58 -15.30
N LYS A 2 8.98 -12.58 -13.97
CA LYS A 2 7.73 -12.52 -13.20
C LYS A 2 7.46 -11.06 -12.84
N THR A 3 6.50 -10.42 -13.52
CA THR A 3 6.10 -9.03 -13.24
C THR A 3 5.39 -8.98 -11.89
N ILE A 4 5.87 -8.15 -10.98
CA ILE A 4 5.24 -7.94 -9.68
C ILE A 4 4.37 -6.69 -9.81
N ASP A 5 3.05 -6.90 -9.83
CA ASP A 5 2.08 -5.81 -9.79
C ASP A 5 1.81 -5.42 -8.32
N LYS A 6 2.09 -4.17 -7.97
CA LYS A 6 1.92 -3.60 -6.63
C LYS A 6 1.26 -2.24 -6.75
N LEU A 7 0.21 -2.05 -5.96
CA LEU A 7 -0.43 -0.77 -5.72
C LEU A 7 0.10 -0.19 -4.41
N ALA A 8 0.41 1.10 -4.42
CA ALA A 8 0.82 1.86 -3.23
C ALA A 8 -0.15 3.02 -2.99
N TRP A 9 -0.60 3.19 -1.75
CA TRP A 9 -1.40 4.33 -1.31
C TRP A 9 -0.46 5.47 -0.90
N ILE A 10 -0.52 6.60 -1.60
CA ILE A 10 0.19 7.82 -1.20
C ILE A 10 -0.84 8.83 -0.72
N GLU A 11 -0.99 8.96 0.61
CA GLU A 11 -1.77 10.04 1.19
C GLU A 11 -0.85 11.24 1.39
N LEU A 12 -1.25 12.40 0.89
CA LEU A 12 -0.53 13.66 1.09
C LEU A 12 -1.34 14.54 2.05
N LYS A 13 -0.81 14.79 3.24
CA LYS A 13 -1.43 15.68 4.24
C LYS A 13 -0.39 16.59 4.84
N ASN A 14 -0.62 17.91 4.81
CA ASN A 14 0.29 18.90 5.38
C ASN A 14 1.76 18.75 4.93
N LYS A 15 1.99 18.48 3.63
CA LYS A 15 3.33 18.19 3.05
C LYS A 15 4.04 16.96 3.64
N SER A 16 3.29 16.07 4.29
CA SER A 16 3.76 14.78 4.80
C SER A 16 3.07 13.64 4.06
N ILE A 17 3.75 12.50 3.96
CA ILE A 17 3.20 11.27 3.38
C ILE A 17 2.89 10.24 4.46
N LEU A 18 1.80 9.49 4.28
CA LEU A 18 1.52 8.33 5.11
C LEU A 18 2.59 7.25 4.85
N SER A 19 3.22 6.77 5.91
CA SER A 19 4.17 5.67 5.85
C SER A 19 3.94 4.70 6.99
N THR A 20 4.19 3.42 6.71
CA THR A 20 4.12 2.35 7.69
C THR A 20 5.54 1.93 8.06
N ARG A 21 5.77 1.71 9.35
CA ARG A 21 7.02 1.19 9.91
C ARG A 21 6.71 -0.09 10.64
N THR A 22 7.43 -1.16 10.33
CA THR A 22 7.41 -2.36 11.16
C THR A 22 8.16 -2.07 12.46
N SER A 23 7.56 -2.36 13.60
CA SER A 23 8.23 -2.21 14.91
C SER A 23 9.58 -2.95 14.89
N GLY A 24 10.66 -2.22 15.19
CA GLY A 24 12.03 -2.75 15.17
C GLY A 24 12.77 -2.70 13.83
N LYS A 25 12.21 -2.09 12.77
CA LYS A 25 12.92 -1.86 11.50
C LYS A 25 13.01 -0.37 11.15
N ASP A 26 14.16 0.09 10.65
CA ASP A 26 14.36 1.49 10.22
C ASP A 26 13.87 1.81 8.81
N LYS A 27 13.31 0.82 8.10
CA LYS A 27 12.75 1.03 6.77
C LYS A 27 11.28 1.46 6.87
N TYR A 28 11.01 2.66 6.39
CA TYR A 28 9.67 3.13 6.10
C TYR A 28 9.25 2.58 4.74
N TYR A 29 8.01 2.10 4.65
CA TYR A 29 7.39 1.72 3.39
C TYR A 29 6.06 2.41 3.23
N ILE A 30 5.72 2.70 1.98
CA ILE A 30 4.42 3.26 1.63
C ILE A 30 3.39 2.13 1.80
N PRO A 31 2.30 2.35 2.54
CA PRO A 31 1.25 1.34 2.69
C PRO A 31 0.66 0.98 1.33
N GLY A 32 0.37 -0.30 1.14
CA GLY A 32 -0.10 -0.82 -0.13
C GLY A 32 -0.13 -2.34 -0.14
N GLY A 33 -0.51 -2.89 -1.28
CA GLY A 33 -0.65 -4.33 -1.42
C GLY A 33 -0.46 -4.81 -2.84
N LYS A 34 -0.31 -6.13 -2.97
CA LYS A 34 -0.43 -6.79 -4.28
C LYS A 34 -1.90 -6.79 -4.67
N ARG A 35 -2.18 -6.56 -5.95
CA ARG A 35 -3.49 -6.88 -6.54
C ARG A 35 -3.67 -8.40 -6.50
N GLU A 36 -4.83 -8.87 -6.04
CA GLU A 36 -5.21 -10.27 -6.21
C GLU A 36 -5.86 -10.46 -7.60
N LEU A 37 -5.80 -11.69 -8.13
CA LEU A 37 -6.25 -11.98 -9.49
C LEU A 37 -7.78 -11.80 -9.59
N GLY A 38 -8.23 -10.82 -10.37
CA GLY A 38 -9.65 -10.51 -10.55
C GLY A 38 -10.16 -9.31 -9.74
N GLU A 39 -9.30 -8.68 -8.92
CA GLU A 39 -9.65 -7.42 -8.26
C GLU A 39 -9.47 -6.22 -9.20
N THR A 40 -10.43 -5.29 -9.16
CA THR A 40 -10.20 -3.94 -9.70
C THR A 40 -9.29 -3.14 -8.78
N ASP A 41 -8.60 -2.16 -9.33
CA ASP A 41 -7.70 -1.26 -8.58
C ASP A 41 -8.37 -0.67 -7.34
N VAL A 42 -9.62 -0.26 -7.51
CA VAL A 42 -10.42 0.37 -6.46
C VAL A 42 -10.82 -0.65 -5.40
N GLN A 43 -11.20 -1.88 -5.78
CA GLN A 43 -11.51 -2.94 -4.81
C GLN A 43 -10.30 -3.37 -3.99
N ALA A 44 -9.19 -3.67 -4.67
CA ALA A 44 -7.95 -4.09 -4.00
C ALA A 44 -7.47 -3.03 -2.99
N PHE A 45 -7.65 -1.76 -3.33
CA PHE A 45 -7.31 -0.65 -2.46
C PHE A 45 -8.28 -0.50 -1.28
N ALA A 46 -9.59 -0.48 -1.53
CA ALA A 46 -10.61 -0.32 -0.49
C ALA A 46 -10.53 -1.42 0.58
N GLU A 47 -10.34 -2.69 0.18
CA GLU A 47 -10.23 -3.80 1.12
C GLU A 47 -8.98 -3.67 2.02
N LYS A 48 -7.84 -3.32 1.43
CA LYS A 48 -6.56 -3.26 2.15
C LYS A 48 -6.45 -2.04 3.06
N SER A 49 -7.12 -0.93 2.71
CA SER A 49 -7.16 0.26 3.56
C SER A 49 -8.04 0.10 4.80
N MET A 50 -9.06 -0.77 4.75
CA MET A 50 -9.88 -1.08 5.93
C MET A 50 -9.17 -2.04 6.92
N ARG A 51 -8.09 -2.69 6.50
CA ARG A 51 -7.33 -3.66 7.30
C ARG A 51 -6.06 -3.10 7.93
N SER A 52 -5.65 -1.89 7.54
CA SER A 52 -4.48 -1.18 8.08
C SER A 52 -4.86 -0.26 9.23
#